data_AF-A0A2E8R9U4-F1
#
_entry.id   AF-A0A2E8R9U4-F1
#
_cell.length_a   1.000
_cell.length_b   1.000
_cell.length_c   1.000
_cell.angle_alpha   90.00
_cell.angle_beta   90.00
_cell.angle_gamma   90.00
#
_symmetry.space_group_name_H-M   'P 1'
#
loop_
_entity.id
_entity.type
_entity.pdbx_description
1 polymer ?
#
loop_
_entity_poly.entity_id
_entity_poly.type
_entity_poly.pdbx_seq_one_letter_code
_entity_poly.pdbx_strand_id
1 'polypeptide(L)'
;MIKIRKIKNNSMLPTLKNGDYVFTKKTQKIKRNQIVIFNFQNSLIIKRVIGIEKDHILIHEGKIYLNQSKTSTNYLKKLPESNFTDFDDVTIPKHHVYVLGDNRRQSSKDSREIGTINESIISEIVFLKIWPLKFL
;
A
#
# COMPACT_ATOMS: atom_id res chain seq x y z
N MET A 1 -7.05 -7.09 -19.13
CA MET A 1 -8.25 -6.21 -19.17
C MET A 1 -8.08 -5.08 -18.18
N ILE A 2 -8.29 -3.84 -18.64
CA ILE A 2 -8.30 -2.63 -17.82
C ILE A 2 -9.72 -2.42 -17.28
N LYS A 3 -9.87 -1.95 -16.05
CA LYS A 3 -11.17 -1.61 -15.45
C LYS A 3 -11.12 -0.20 -14.86
N ILE A 4 -12.28 0.43 -14.73
CA ILE A 4 -12.47 1.66 -13.96
C ILE A 4 -13.05 1.29 -12.61
N ARG A 5 -12.48 1.81 -11.52
CA ARG A 5 -13.03 1.65 -10.17
C ARG A 5 -13.22 3.00 -9.49
N LYS A 6 -14.34 3.13 -8.78
CA LYS A 6 -14.60 4.25 -7.86
C LYS A 6 -14.05 3.93 -6.48
N ILE A 7 -13.26 4.84 -5.91
CA ILE A 7 -12.74 4.73 -4.56
C ILE A 7 -13.85 5.04 -3.55
N LYS A 8 -14.00 4.19 -2.52
CA LYS A 8 -15.10 4.26 -1.54
C LYS A 8 -14.66 4.65 -0.12
N ASN A 9 -13.38 4.91 0.11
CA ASN A 9 -12.85 5.27 1.43
C ASN A 9 -11.64 6.20 1.32
N ASN A 10 -11.17 6.68 2.47
CA ASN A 10 -10.08 7.65 2.59
C ASN A 10 -8.78 7.04 3.11
N SER A 11 -8.63 5.71 3.09
CA SER A 11 -7.42 5.03 3.60
C SER A 11 -6.15 5.31 2.78
N MET A 12 -6.33 5.89 1.59
CA MET A 12 -5.27 6.22 0.65
C MET A 12 -5.08 7.73 0.47
N LEU A 13 -5.66 8.58 1.34
CA LEU A 13 -5.37 10.02 1.34
C LEU A 13 -3.87 10.28 1.59
N PRO A 14 -3.25 11.27 0.95
CA PRO A 14 -3.83 12.20 -0.02
C PRO A 14 -3.84 11.66 -1.48
N THR A 15 -3.28 10.48 -1.72
CA THR A 15 -3.11 9.93 -3.07
C THR A 15 -4.45 9.66 -3.77
N LEU A 16 -5.34 8.93 -3.10
CA LEU A 16 -6.69 8.62 -3.56
C LEU A 16 -7.72 9.05 -2.51
N LYS A 17 -8.73 9.79 -2.95
CA LYS A 17 -9.83 10.28 -2.12
C LYS A 17 -11.10 9.47 -2.39
N ASN A 18 -12.00 9.39 -1.42
CA ASN A 18 -13.35 8.89 -1.65
C ASN A 18 -13.99 9.66 -2.83
N GLY A 19 -14.56 8.92 -3.79
CA GLY A 19 -15.13 9.48 -5.01
C GLY A 19 -14.18 9.53 -6.21
N ASP A 20 -12.86 9.39 -6.02
CA ASP A 20 -11.90 9.32 -7.13
C ASP A 20 -12.21 8.11 -8.03
N TYR A 21 -12.01 8.27 -9.33
CA TYR A 21 -12.01 7.16 -10.28
C TYR A 21 -10.57 6.82 -10.68
N VAL A 22 -10.27 5.52 -10.73
CA VAL A 22 -8.95 5.00 -11.06
C VAL A 22 -9.05 3.90 -12.10
N PHE A 23 -8.02 3.80 -12.94
CA PHE A 23 -7.84 2.65 -13.81
C PHE A 23 -7.04 1.56 -13.10
N THR A 24 -7.53 0.33 -13.21
CA THR A 24 -6.91 -0.85 -12.63
C THR A 24 -6.64 -1.89 -13.70
N LYS A 25 -5.62 -2.71 -13.47
CA LYS A 25 -5.30 -3.87 -14.32
C LYS A 25 -4.83 -5.04 -13.47
N LYS A 26 -5.03 -6.26 -13.95
CA LYS A 26 -4.37 -7.44 -13.38
C LYS A 26 -2.85 -7.32 -13.51
N THR A 27 -2.11 -7.86 -12.56
CA THR A 27 -0.65 -7.98 -12.64
C THR A 27 -0.23 -9.37 -12.19
N GLN A 28 0.86 -9.88 -12.74
CA GLN A 28 1.47 -11.14 -12.31
C GLN A 28 2.64 -10.92 -11.35
N LYS A 29 3.20 -9.71 -11.32
CA LYS A 29 4.34 -9.37 -10.47
C LYS A 29 4.06 -8.11 -9.70
N ILE A 30 4.16 -8.20 -8.38
CA ILE A 30 4.01 -7.07 -7.47
C ILE A 30 5.35 -6.38 -7.31
N LYS A 31 5.31 -5.05 -7.31
CA LYS A 31 6.47 -4.19 -7.10
C LYS A 31 6.18 -3.24 -5.95
N ARG A 32 7.25 -2.84 -5.26
CA ARG A 32 7.22 -1.74 -4.28
C ARG A 32 6.57 -0.49 -4.91
N ASN A 33 5.93 0.31 -4.06
CA ASN A 33 5.20 1.52 -4.41
C ASN A 33 3.92 1.33 -5.25
N GLN A 34 3.59 0.13 -5.71
CA GLN A 34 2.31 -0.09 -6.38
C GLN A 34 1.15 0.03 -5.41
N ILE A 35 0.02 0.57 -5.88
CA ILE A 35 -1.24 0.49 -5.13
C ILE A 35 -1.97 -0.76 -5.62
N VAL A 36 -2.26 -1.68 -4.70
CA VAL A 36 -2.86 -2.98 -4.97
C VAL A 36 -4.29 -3.04 -4.43
N ILE A 37 -5.10 -3.88 -5.06
CA ILE A 37 -6.46 -4.20 -4.64
C ILE A 37 -6.57 -5.71 -4.38
N PHE A 38 -7.00 -6.08 -3.19
CA PHE A 38 -7.16 -7.47 -2.78
C PHE A 38 -8.42 -7.66 -1.95
N ASN A 39 -8.93 -8.90 -1.91
CA ASN A 39 -10.05 -9.26 -1.04
C ASN A 39 -9.50 -9.82 0.27
N PHE A 40 -9.99 -9.31 1.40
CA PHE A 40 -9.65 -9.81 2.72
C PHE A 40 -10.89 -9.77 3.60
N GLN A 41 -11.25 -10.90 4.22
CA GLN A 41 -12.46 -11.01 5.05
C GLN A 41 -13.71 -10.39 4.38
N ASN A 42 -14.01 -10.83 3.15
CA ASN A 42 -15.13 -10.37 2.33
C ASN A 42 -15.14 -8.85 2.02
N SER A 43 -14.04 -8.15 2.27
CA SER A 43 -13.88 -6.73 2.01
C SER A 43 -12.83 -6.47 0.93
N LEU A 44 -13.14 -5.60 -0.02
CA LEU A 44 -12.19 -5.14 -1.03
C LEU A 44 -11.29 -4.06 -0.43
N ILE A 45 -10.01 -4.37 -0.24
CA ILE A 45 -9.01 -3.48 0.35
C ILE A 45 -8.12 -2.89 -0.74
N ILE A 46 -7.80 -1.60 -0.61
CA ILE A 46 -6.83 -0.89 -1.44
C ILE A 46 -5.71 -0.31 -0.57
N LYS A 47 -4.45 -0.65 -0.89
CA LYS A 47 -3.26 -0.26 -0.11
C LYS A 47 -2.03 -0.12 -0.99
N ARG A 48 -0.99 0.59 -0.53
CA ARG A 48 0.31 0.68 -1.19
C ARG A 48 1.24 -0.41 -0.70
N VAL A 49 1.94 -1.06 -1.63
CA VAL A 49 3.02 -2.01 -1.35
C VAL A 49 4.23 -1.24 -0.84
N ILE A 50 4.63 -1.51 0.39
CA ILE A 50 5.80 -0.91 1.04
C ILE A 50 7.00 -1.82 0.87
N GLY A 51 6.83 -3.13 1.07
CA GLY A 51 7.87 -4.13 0.87
C GLY A 51 7.33 -5.37 0.16
N ILE A 52 8.23 -6.14 -0.42
CA ILE A 52 7.99 -7.42 -1.09
C ILE A 52 8.86 -8.50 -0.45
N GLU A 53 8.72 -9.76 -0.89
CA GLU A 53 9.54 -10.89 -0.44
C GLU A 53 10.99 -10.51 -0.11
N LYS A 54 11.46 -10.99 1.05
CA LYS A 54 12.80 -10.78 1.65
C LYS A 54 13.12 -9.36 2.08
N ASP A 55 12.24 -8.40 1.86
CA ASP A 55 12.41 -7.09 2.48
C ASP A 55 12.27 -7.19 3.99
N HIS A 56 13.11 -6.44 4.68
CA HIS A 56 12.98 -6.10 6.08
C HIS A 56 12.32 -4.73 6.19
N ILE A 57 11.22 -4.64 6.95
CA ILE A 57 10.50 -3.42 7.27
C ILE A 57 10.63 -3.19 8.76
N LEU A 58 11.15 -2.01 9.13
CA LEU A 58 11.08 -1.49 10.48
C LEU A 58 10.23 -0.22 10.45
N ILE A 59 9.18 -0.16 11.27
CA ILE A 59 8.40 1.04 11.54
C ILE A 59 8.73 1.48 12.97
N HIS A 60 9.19 2.71 13.12
CA HIS A 60 9.55 3.27 14.41
C HIS A 60 9.32 4.78 14.40
N GLU A 61 8.63 5.30 15.42
CA GLU A 61 8.28 6.73 15.55
C GLU A 61 7.66 7.33 14.28
N GLY A 62 6.71 6.59 13.69
CA GLY A 62 6.00 7.02 12.48
C GLY A 62 6.82 7.01 11.18
N LYS A 63 8.08 6.56 11.23
CA LYS A 63 8.99 6.42 10.08
C LYS A 63 9.10 4.97 9.65
N ILE A 64 9.29 4.78 8.34
CA ILE A 64 9.46 3.46 7.72
C ILE A 64 10.91 3.34 7.26
N TYR A 65 11.55 2.26 7.66
CA TYR A 65 12.90 1.87 7.28
C TYR A 65 12.81 0.55 6.50
N LEU A 66 13.43 0.52 5.31
CA LEU A 66 13.41 -0.63 4.41
C LEU A 66 14.83 -1.18 4.29
N ASN A 67 15.03 -2.46 4.57
CA ASN A 67 16.31 -3.17 4.48
C ASN A 67 17.45 -2.45 5.22
N GLN A 68 17.19 -1.99 6.44
CA GLN A 68 18.15 -1.29 7.31
C GLN A 68 18.74 0.00 6.73
N SER A 69 18.26 0.42 5.55
CA SER A 69 18.77 1.60 4.88
C SER A 69 17.89 2.81 5.16
N LYS A 70 18.53 3.91 5.59
CA LYS A 70 17.98 5.27 5.47
C LYS A 70 17.82 5.69 4.01
N THR A 71 18.23 4.89 3.03
CA THR A 71 17.87 5.05 1.62
C THR A 71 16.36 4.91 1.52
N SER A 72 15.72 6.03 1.83
CA SER A 72 14.44 6.44 1.36
C SER A 72 14.33 6.03 -0.10
N THR A 73 13.70 4.91 -0.37
CA THR A 73 13.11 4.74 -1.68
C THR A 73 12.24 5.98 -1.86
N ASN A 74 12.49 6.79 -2.90
CA ASN A 74 11.96 8.15 -3.06
C ASN A 74 10.44 8.27 -2.82
N TYR A 75 9.69 7.17 -2.96
CA TYR A 75 8.27 7.13 -2.66
C TYR A 75 7.95 7.17 -1.16
N LEU A 76 8.73 6.55 -0.28
CA LEU A 76 8.49 6.55 1.18
C LEU A 76 8.62 7.95 1.77
N LYS A 77 9.59 8.75 1.29
CA LYS A 77 9.74 10.17 1.65
C LYS A 77 8.52 11.03 1.29
N LYS A 78 7.73 10.60 0.30
CA LYS A 78 6.53 11.31 -0.15
C LYS A 78 5.28 10.87 0.60
N LEU A 79 5.35 9.80 1.39
CA LEU A 79 4.22 9.36 2.21
C LEU A 79 4.12 10.24 3.46
N PRO A 80 2.90 10.58 3.89
CA PRO A 80 2.71 11.25 5.17
C PRO A 80 3.32 10.44 6.32
N GLU A 81 4.01 11.11 7.24
CA GLU A 81 4.40 10.50 8.51
C GLU A 81 3.15 10.09 9.31
N SER A 82 3.29 9.00 10.07
CA SER A 82 2.24 8.57 10.98
C SER A 82 2.35 9.34 12.30
N ASN A 83 1.19 9.66 12.89
CA ASN A 83 1.13 10.21 14.24
C ASN A 83 1.03 9.10 15.31
N PHE A 84 0.99 7.83 14.91
CA PHE A 84 0.92 6.71 15.82
C PHE A 84 2.34 6.32 16.26
N THR A 85 2.48 5.87 17.50
CA THR A 85 3.62 5.08 17.98
C THR A 85 3.53 3.67 17.37
N ASP A 86 3.53 3.59 16.04
CA ASP A 86 3.55 2.34 15.32
C ASP A 86 4.94 1.72 15.47
N PHE A 87 4.98 0.49 15.99
CA PHE A 87 6.17 -0.35 15.96
C PHE A 87 5.86 -1.60 15.15
N ASP A 88 6.68 -1.87 14.14
CA ASP A 88 6.65 -3.12 13.40
C ASP A 88 8.08 -3.47 12.98
N ASP A 89 8.45 -4.73 13.07
CA ASP A 89 9.78 -5.24 12.69
C ASP A 89 9.57 -6.61 12.02
N VAL A 90 9.57 -6.60 10.69
CA VAL A 90 9.15 -7.75 9.91
C VAL A 90 10.06 -8.00 8.73
N THR A 91 10.51 -9.25 8.60
CA THR A 91 11.08 -9.76 7.34
C THR A 91 9.99 -10.44 6.55
N ILE A 92 9.72 -9.95 5.34
CA ILE A 92 8.61 -10.40 4.52
C ILE A 92 8.90 -11.80 3.95
N PRO A 93 8.05 -12.81 4.22
CA PRO A 93 8.25 -14.15 3.73
C PRO A 93 8.10 -14.25 2.21
N LYS A 94 8.49 -15.39 1.64
CA LYS A 94 8.33 -15.65 0.21
C LYS A 94 6.86 -15.54 -0.21
N HIS A 95 6.62 -15.03 -1.42
CA HIS A 95 5.28 -14.82 -1.97
C HIS A 95 4.37 -13.91 -1.13
N HIS A 96 4.94 -13.06 -0.28
CA HIS A 96 4.18 -12.10 0.51
C HIS A 96 4.62 -10.67 0.23
N VAL A 97 3.75 -9.74 0.59
CA VAL A 97 3.99 -8.31 0.55
C VAL A 97 3.55 -7.66 1.85
N TYR A 98 4.13 -6.51 2.16
CA TYR A 98 3.72 -5.66 3.27
C TYR A 98 3.07 -4.39 2.71
N VAL A 99 1.85 -4.11 3.12
CA VAL A 99 1.02 -3.04 2.54
C VAL A 99 0.56 -2.05 3.59
N LEU A 100 0.59 -0.76 3.28
CA LEU A 100 0.11 0.32 4.15
C LEU A 100 -0.88 1.22 3.42
N GLY A 101 -1.80 1.83 4.17
CA GLY A 101 -2.61 2.93 3.65
C GLY A 101 -1.76 4.19 3.56
N ASP A 102 -1.90 4.99 2.50
CA ASP A 102 -1.21 6.29 2.45
C ASP A 102 -1.72 7.25 3.54
N ASN A 103 -2.97 7.06 4.00
CA ASN A 103 -3.53 7.83 5.09
C ASN A 103 -3.05 7.26 6.43
N ARG A 104 -1.80 7.56 6.77
CA ARG A 104 -1.13 7.05 7.97
C ARG A 104 -1.63 7.65 9.30
N ARG A 105 -2.55 8.63 9.25
CA ARG A 105 -3.11 9.33 10.42
C ARG A 105 -4.47 8.78 10.87
N GLN A 106 -5.12 7.95 10.06
CA GLN A 106 -6.36 7.30 10.43
C GLN A 106 -6.13 5.80 10.59
N SER A 107 -6.85 5.18 11.52
CA SER A 107 -6.86 3.73 11.61
C SER A 107 -7.40 3.14 10.31
N SER A 108 -6.65 2.23 9.71
CA SER A 108 -6.96 1.63 8.43
C SER A 108 -6.44 0.20 8.46
N LYS A 109 -7.29 -0.77 8.07
CA LYS A 109 -6.92 -2.18 7.99
C LYS A 109 -5.82 -2.39 6.96
N ASP A 110 -4.59 -2.53 7.44
CA ASP A 110 -3.35 -2.72 6.67
C ASP A 110 -2.37 -3.59 7.44
N SER A 111 -1.15 -3.82 6.91
CA SER A 111 -0.25 -4.83 7.44
C SER A 111 0.19 -4.65 8.89
N ARG A 112 0.01 -3.47 9.50
CA ARG A 112 0.23 -3.28 10.94
C ARG A 112 -0.78 -4.03 11.81
N GLU A 113 -1.97 -4.29 11.28
CA GLU A 113 -3.06 -5.01 11.97
C GLU A 113 -3.15 -6.46 11.48
N ILE A 114 -2.99 -6.69 10.18
CA ILE A 114 -3.26 -7.99 9.54
C ILE A 114 -2.00 -8.76 9.12
N GLY A 115 -0.82 -8.19 9.34
CA GLY A 115 0.46 -8.77 8.93
C GLY A 115 0.71 -8.72 7.42
N THR A 116 1.67 -9.54 6.97
CA THR A 116 2.01 -9.66 5.55
C THR A 116 0.92 -10.38 4.77
N ILE A 117 0.73 -10.00 3.51
CA ILE A 117 -0.32 -10.51 2.64
C ILE A 117 0.27 -11.39 1.56
N ASN A 118 -0.31 -12.58 1.35
CA ASN A 118 0.07 -13.45 0.25
C ASN A 118 -0.23 -12.79 -1.10
N GLU A 119 0.74 -12.73 -2.01
CA GLU A 119 0.58 -12.03 -3.29
C GLU A 119 -0.52 -12.63 -4.17
N SER A 120 -0.90 -13.90 -3.96
CA SER A 120 -1.95 -14.59 -4.71
C SER A 120 -3.35 -14.01 -4.50
N ILE A 121 -3.62 -13.34 -3.37
CA ILE A 121 -4.93 -12.71 -3.12
C ILE A 121 -5.05 -11.32 -3.78
N ILE A 122 -3.96 -10.80 -4.34
CA ILE A 122 -3.94 -9.50 -5.02
C ILE A 122 -4.54 -9.67 -6.41
N SER A 123 -5.68 -9.01 -6.60
CA SER A 123 -6.46 -9.12 -7.83
C SER A 123 -6.01 -8.14 -8.91
N GLU A 124 -5.65 -6.91 -8.52
CA GLU A 124 -5.44 -5.79 -9.42
C GLU A 124 -4.44 -4.78 -8.85
N ILE A 125 -3.82 -4.00 -9.73
CA ILE A 125 -3.06 -2.80 -9.39
C ILE A 125 -3.73 -1.56 -9.96
N VAL A 126 -3.66 -0.46 -9.23
CA VAL A 126 -3.99 0.88 -9.72
C VAL A 126 -2.77 1.46 -10.42
N PHE A 127 -2.93 1.92 -11.66
CA PHE A 127 -1.84 2.49 -12.46
C PHE A 127 -2.10 3.91 -12.95
N LEU A 128 -3.32 4.41 -12.81
CA LEU A 128 -3.68 5.77 -13.20
C LEU A 128 -4.86 6.28 -12.37
N LYS A 129 -4.78 7.51 -11.87
CA LYS A 129 -5.93 8.25 -11.35
C LYS A 129 -6.47 9.17 -12.45
N ILE A 130 -7.79 9.14 -12.65
CA ILE A 130 -8.46 9.86 -13.74
C ILE A 130 -8.49 11.37 -13.49
N TRP A 131 -8.76 11.81 -12.26
CA TRP A 131 -8.79 13.25 -11.95
C TRP A 131 -8.32 13.58 -10.51
N PRO A 132 -7.52 14.65 -10.30
CA PRO A 132 -6.72 15.29 -11.36
C PRO A 132 -5.83 14.24 -12.02
N LEU A 133 -5.69 14.30 -13.36
CA LEU A 133 -4.91 13.32 -14.11
C LEU A 133 -3.49 13.25 -13.52
N LYS A 134 -3.17 12.12 -12.90
CA LYS A 134 -1.89 11.90 -12.24
C LYS A 134 -1.47 10.45 -12.42
N PHE A 135 -0.32 10.25 -13.06
CA PHE A 135 0.34 8.95 -13.14
C PHE A 135 0.90 8.59 -11.75
N LEU A 136 0.62 7.37 -11.29
CA LEU A 136 0.90 6.89 -9.92
C LEU A 136 2.00 5.84 -9.88
#